data_AF-A0A382BSD6-F1
#
_entry.id   AF-A0A382BSD6-F1
#
_cell.length_a   1.000
_cell.length_b   1.000
_cell.length_c   1.000
_cell.angle_alpha   90.00
_cell.angle_beta   90.00
_cell.angle_gamma   90.00
#
_symmetry.space_group_name_H-M   'P 1'
#
loop_
_entity.id
_entity.type
_entity.pdbx_description
1 polymer ?
#
loop_
_entity_poly.entity_id
_entity_poly.type
_entity_poly.pdbx_seq_one_letter_code
_entity_poly.pdbx_strand_id
1 'polypeptide(L)'
;MVVEVLAGIALVSSAVKGIKSTIDTAKDIKDIAGSIEDLMTGAEQVEKKAKVKQKKGRAGQWQNYLRLRFKSVEETGDGTSIQEVAAEIIEKKQVEKEIFQMQLMINKKFGANTWNDIMIMREQRIEELEKRRNKAKVLAKEKAEEDSRRRRKVFKEIMNIILVVGFTTGIGYALFFLASKN
;
A
#
# COMPACT_ATOMS: atom_id res chain seq x y z
N MET A 1 -6.59 -18.14 -5.90
CA MET A 1 -7.06 -17.21 -4.85
C MET A 1 -7.16 -17.86 -3.47
N VAL A 2 -7.60 -19.12 -3.36
CA VAL A 2 -7.55 -19.90 -2.09
C VAL A 2 -6.12 -20.08 -1.58
N VAL A 3 -5.14 -20.32 -2.46
CA VAL A 3 -3.72 -20.52 -2.10
C VAL A 3 -3.10 -19.34 -1.35
N GLU A 4 -3.47 -18.09 -1.70
CA GLU A 4 -2.93 -16.91 -1.01
C GLU A 4 -3.54 -16.73 0.39
N VAL A 5 -4.81 -17.09 0.59
CA VAL A 5 -5.47 -17.05 1.90
C VAL A 5 -4.91 -18.16 2.80
N LEU A 6 -4.72 -19.36 2.24
CA LEU A 6 -4.01 -20.45 2.92
C LEU A 6 -2.57 -20.06 3.29
N ALA A 7 -1.86 -19.33 2.42
CA ALA A 7 -0.53 -18.80 2.73
C ALA A 7 -0.57 -17.78 3.88
N GLY A 8 -1.57 -16.88 3.88
CA GLY A 8 -1.77 -15.93 4.98
C GLY A 8 -2.08 -16.62 6.31
N ILE A 9 -2.95 -17.63 6.31
CA ILE A 9 -3.28 -18.44 7.50
C ILE A 9 -2.06 -19.24 7.97
N ALA A 10 -1.31 -19.84 7.05
CA ALA A 10 -0.08 -20.56 7.36
C ALA A 10 0.96 -19.64 7.99
N LEU A 11 1.08 -18.41 7.49
CA LEU A 11 1.96 -17.39 8.05
C LEU A 11 1.53 -17.01 9.48
N VAL A 12 0.23 -16.76 9.71
CA VAL A 12 -0.31 -16.49 11.06
C VAL A 12 -0.01 -17.66 12.01
N SER A 13 -0.26 -18.90 11.58
CA SER A 13 -0.03 -20.08 12.42
C SER A 13 1.46 -20.29 12.71
N SER A 14 2.32 -20.10 11.71
CA SER A 14 3.79 -20.16 11.85
C SER A 14 4.27 -19.11 12.84
N ALA A 15 3.78 -17.88 12.70
CA ALA A 15 4.10 -16.78 13.59
C ALA A 15 3.70 -17.09 15.04
N VAL A 16 2.47 -17.57 15.30
CA VAL A 16 2.07 -17.97 16.65
C VAL A 16 2.97 -19.05 17.23
N LYS A 17 3.40 -20.04 16.41
CA LYS A 17 4.35 -21.07 16.86
C LYS A 17 5.71 -20.47 17.22
N GLY A 18 6.24 -19.57 16.40
CA GLY A 18 7.48 -18.85 16.67
C GLY A 18 7.40 -18.01 17.94
N ILE A 19 6.27 -17.33 18.17
CA ILE A 19 6.00 -16.59 19.41
C ILE A 19 5.97 -17.56 20.59
N LYS A 20 5.21 -18.66 20.51
CA LYS A 20 5.16 -19.66 21.58
C LYS A 20 6.52 -20.25 21.92
N SER A 21 7.36 -20.53 20.93
CA SER A 21 8.68 -21.13 21.17
C SER A 21 9.71 -20.15 21.74
N THR A 22 9.48 -18.84 21.60
CA THR A 22 10.43 -17.80 22.02
C THR A 22 9.95 -17.01 23.23
N ILE A 23 8.64 -16.94 23.51
CA ILE A 23 8.08 -16.03 24.52
C ILE A 23 8.53 -16.35 25.94
N ASP A 24 8.80 -17.61 26.25
CA ASP A 24 9.28 -18.00 27.57
C ASP A 24 10.73 -17.57 27.80
N THR A 25 11.55 -17.59 26.74
CA THR A 25 12.98 -17.23 26.78
C THR A 25 13.28 -15.78 26.42
N ALA A 26 12.36 -15.10 25.74
CA ALA A 26 12.51 -13.73 25.30
C ALA A 26 12.63 -12.81 26.51
N LYS A 27 13.73 -12.06 26.56
CA LYS A 27 13.94 -11.01 27.56
C LYS A 27 13.32 -9.69 27.10
N ASP A 28 13.39 -9.43 25.80
CA ASP A 28 12.86 -8.22 25.18
C ASP A 28 11.86 -8.56 24.07
N ILE A 29 10.89 -7.66 23.87
CA ILE A 29 9.89 -7.78 22.78
C ILE A 29 10.54 -7.90 21.39
N LYS A 30 11.81 -7.47 21.25
CA LYS A 30 12.58 -7.54 20.00
C LYS A 30 12.77 -8.97 19.51
N ASP A 31 12.88 -9.94 20.42
CA ASP A 31 13.07 -11.35 20.09
C ASP A 31 11.81 -11.97 19.45
N ILE A 32 10.64 -11.37 19.72
CA ILE A 32 9.32 -11.81 19.25
C ILE A 32 8.79 -10.89 18.14
N ALA A 33 9.38 -9.71 17.97
CA ALA A 33 8.88 -8.66 17.08
C ALA A 33 8.71 -9.11 15.63
N GLY A 34 9.67 -9.90 15.10
CA GLY A 34 9.57 -10.45 13.75
C GLY A 34 8.37 -11.37 13.58
N SER A 35 8.11 -12.26 14.54
CA SER A 35 6.94 -13.13 14.50
C SER A 35 5.63 -12.34 14.70
N ILE A 36 5.61 -11.27 15.49
CA ILE A 36 4.44 -10.39 15.59
C ILE A 36 4.17 -9.71 14.24
N GLU A 37 5.21 -9.28 13.54
CA GLU A 37 5.10 -8.69 12.21
C GLU A 37 4.57 -9.70 11.17
N ASP A 38 5.08 -10.94 11.18
CA ASP A 38 4.59 -12.02 10.31
C ASP A 38 3.11 -12.34 10.58
N LEU A 39 2.71 -12.38 11.87
CA LEU A 39 1.32 -12.59 12.27
C LEU A 39 0.40 -11.49 11.74
N MET A 40 0.82 -10.23 11.87
CA MET A 40 0.06 -9.08 11.37
C MET A 40 -0.01 -9.05 9.85
N THR A 41 1.09 -9.39 9.19
CA THR A 41 1.17 -9.46 7.73
C THR A 41 0.24 -10.55 7.20
N GLY A 42 0.26 -11.73 7.82
CA GLY A 42 -0.64 -12.83 7.45
C GLY A 42 -2.11 -12.47 7.69
N ALA A 43 -2.43 -11.82 8.82
CA ALA A 43 -3.79 -11.35 9.10
C ALA A 43 -4.27 -10.32 8.07
N GLU A 44 -3.42 -9.37 7.68
CA GLU A 44 -3.73 -8.37 6.68
C GLU A 44 -3.93 -9.00 5.28
N GLN A 45 -3.16 -10.04 4.93
CA GLN A 45 -3.35 -10.78 3.68
C GLN A 45 -4.72 -11.46 3.63
N VAL A 46 -5.14 -12.09 4.72
CA VAL A 46 -6.47 -12.71 4.83
C VAL A 46 -7.58 -11.66 4.73
N GLU A 47 -7.44 -10.53 5.44
CA GLU A 47 -8.46 -9.47 5.45
C GLU A 47 -8.58 -8.73 4.10
N LYS A 48 -7.47 -8.38 3.46
CA LYS A 48 -7.49 -7.72 2.14
C LYS A 48 -8.22 -8.56 1.11
N LYS A 49 -8.03 -9.88 1.13
CA LYS A 49 -8.64 -10.79 0.15
C LYS A 49 -10.13 -11.02 0.44
N ALA A 50 -10.53 -11.09 1.71
CA ALA A 50 -11.94 -11.05 2.12
C ALA A 50 -12.65 -9.78 1.58
N LYS A 51 -12.03 -8.60 1.75
CA LYS A 51 -12.57 -7.33 1.21
C LYS A 51 -12.60 -7.26 -0.32
N VAL A 52 -11.64 -7.89 -1.00
CA VAL A 52 -11.61 -7.95 -2.47
C VAL A 52 -12.72 -8.84 -3.02
N LYS A 53 -13.06 -9.95 -2.35
CA LYS A 53 -14.24 -10.77 -2.69
C LYS A 53 -15.54 -9.97 -2.56
N GLN A 54 -15.68 -9.17 -1.50
CA GLN A 54 -16.87 -8.32 -1.30
C GLN A 54 -17.03 -7.17 -2.32
N LYS A 55 -15.95 -6.68 -2.93
CA LYS A 55 -15.99 -5.52 -3.86
C LYS A 55 -16.39 -5.87 -5.30
N LYS A 56 -16.64 -7.13 -5.66
CA LYS A 56 -17.15 -7.49 -6.99
C LYS A 56 -18.68 -7.36 -7.05
N GLY A 57 -19.15 -6.20 -7.54
CA GLY A 57 -20.41 -6.13 -8.30
C GLY A 57 -21.53 -5.26 -7.71
N ARG A 58 -21.50 -3.95 -7.95
CA ARG A 58 -22.74 -3.15 -7.97
C ARG A 58 -23.65 -3.52 -9.16
N ALA A 59 -23.08 -4.10 -10.22
CA ALA A 59 -23.80 -4.64 -11.37
C ALA A 59 -24.40 -6.05 -11.14
N GLY A 60 -24.07 -6.71 -10.03
CA GLY A 60 -24.50 -8.09 -9.73
C GLY A 60 -25.59 -8.20 -8.67
N GLN A 61 -25.98 -7.12 -7.98
CA GLN A 61 -26.88 -7.24 -6.82
C GLN A 61 -28.27 -7.82 -7.16
N TRP A 62 -28.81 -7.48 -8.33
CA TRP A 62 -30.10 -8.02 -8.79
C TRP A 62 -30.00 -9.47 -9.29
N GLN A 63 -28.92 -9.82 -10.00
CA GLN A 63 -28.64 -11.20 -10.39
C GLN A 63 -28.35 -12.10 -9.18
N ASN A 64 -27.66 -11.58 -8.16
CA ASN A 64 -27.37 -12.29 -6.92
C ASN A 64 -28.64 -12.48 -6.07
N TYR A 65 -29.52 -11.47 -6.04
CA TYR A 65 -30.83 -11.56 -5.38
C TYR A 65 -31.74 -12.61 -6.03
N LEU A 66 -31.73 -12.71 -7.36
CA LEU A 66 -32.47 -13.74 -8.09
C LEU A 66 -31.84 -15.13 -7.91
N ARG A 67 -30.51 -15.24 -7.91
CA ARG A 67 -29.79 -16.52 -7.70
C ARG A 67 -30.05 -17.13 -6.33
N LEU A 68 -30.11 -16.33 -5.27
CA LEU A 68 -30.42 -16.79 -3.91
C LEU A 68 -31.86 -17.33 -3.77
N ARG A 69 -32.80 -16.91 -4.63
CA ARG A 69 -34.21 -17.31 -4.60
C ARG A 69 -34.50 -18.57 -5.41
N PHE A 70 -33.71 -18.88 -6.43
CA PHE A 70 -33.87 -20.08 -7.24
C PHE A 70 -32.80 -21.12 -6.87
N LYS A 71 -33.23 -22.12 -6.09
CA LYS A 71 -32.43 -23.18 -5.44
C LYS A 71 -31.63 -24.12 -6.39
N SER A 72 -31.57 -23.83 -7.68
CA SER A 72 -31.02 -24.71 -8.72
C SER A 72 -30.07 -23.99 -9.69
N VAL A 73 -29.32 -23.00 -9.22
CA VAL A 73 -28.28 -22.36 -10.02
C VAL A 73 -26.97 -23.07 -9.73
N GLU A 74 -26.38 -23.65 -10.77
CA GLU A 74 -25.04 -24.28 -10.77
C GLU A 74 -24.05 -23.50 -9.89
N GLU A 75 -23.26 -24.25 -9.11
CA GLU A 75 -22.11 -23.75 -8.35
C GLU A 75 -21.05 -23.20 -9.30
N THR A 76 -21.33 -22.04 -9.88
CA THR A 76 -20.33 -21.20 -10.49
C THR A 76 -19.43 -20.72 -9.36
N GLY A 77 -18.11 -20.93 -9.47
CA GLY A 77 -17.10 -20.60 -8.45
C GLY A 77 -16.85 -19.09 -8.31
N ASP A 78 -17.91 -18.32 -8.09
CA ASP A 78 -17.94 -16.87 -8.11
C ASP A 78 -18.00 -16.22 -6.72
N GLY A 79 -17.79 -16.98 -5.64
CA GLY A 79 -17.66 -16.42 -4.29
C GLY A 79 -18.97 -16.37 -3.49
N THR A 80 -20.08 -16.86 -4.05
CA THR A 80 -21.43 -16.71 -3.46
C THR A 80 -21.97 -18.01 -2.87
N SER A 81 -21.24 -19.12 -2.96
CA SER A 81 -21.69 -20.37 -2.35
C SER A 81 -21.64 -20.24 -0.82
N ILE A 82 -22.63 -20.82 -0.14
CA ILE A 82 -22.66 -20.83 1.33
C ILE A 82 -21.37 -21.45 1.90
N GLN A 83 -20.79 -22.42 1.19
CA GLN A 83 -19.53 -23.06 1.56
C GLN A 83 -18.34 -22.09 1.51
N GLU A 84 -18.21 -21.27 0.47
CA GLU A 84 -17.11 -20.30 0.35
C GLU A 84 -17.24 -19.15 1.36
N VAL A 85 -18.46 -18.68 1.61
CA VAL A 85 -18.74 -17.66 2.64
C VAL A 85 -18.48 -18.22 4.04
N ALA A 86 -18.89 -19.47 4.30
CA ALA A 86 -18.61 -20.14 5.57
C ALA A 86 -17.11 -20.32 5.79
N ALA A 87 -16.36 -20.76 4.76
CA ALA A 87 -14.91 -20.87 4.82
C ALA A 87 -14.26 -19.53 5.15
N GLU A 88 -14.64 -18.45 4.46
CA GLU A 88 -14.08 -17.10 4.72
C GLU A 88 -14.34 -16.61 6.15
N ILE A 89 -15.54 -16.83 6.68
CA ILE A 89 -15.87 -16.44 8.05
C ILE A 89 -15.08 -17.29 9.06
N ILE A 90 -14.96 -18.60 8.82
CA ILE A 90 -14.21 -19.52 9.68
C ILE A 90 -12.73 -19.12 9.71
N GLU A 91 -12.14 -18.88 8.54
CA GLU A 91 -10.74 -18.45 8.39
C GLU A 91 -10.48 -17.14 9.12
N LYS A 92 -11.36 -16.14 8.94
CA LYS A 92 -11.27 -14.87 9.67
C LYS A 92 -11.35 -15.08 11.18
N LYS A 93 -12.28 -15.90 11.66
CA LYS A 93 -12.44 -16.21 13.09
C LYS A 93 -11.25 -16.98 13.65
N GLN A 94 -10.62 -17.83 12.86
CA GLN A 94 -9.40 -18.54 13.23
C GLN A 94 -8.23 -17.55 13.41
N VAL A 95 -8.03 -16.63 12.47
CA VAL A 95 -7.01 -15.57 12.57
C VAL A 95 -7.27 -14.67 13.78
N GLU A 96 -8.52 -14.25 14.01
CA GLU A 96 -8.90 -13.46 15.19
C GLU A 96 -8.55 -14.20 16.50
N LYS A 97 -8.80 -15.51 16.57
CA LYS A 97 -8.43 -16.33 17.73
C LYS A 97 -6.91 -16.37 17.93
N GLU A 98 -6.13 -16.54 16.88
CA GLU A 98 -4.67 -16.62 16.95
C GLU A 98 -4.06 -15.29 17.42
N ILE A 99 -4.56 -14.15 16.93
CA ILE A 99 -4.20 -12.81 17.41
C ILE A 99 -4.53 -12.67 18.89
N PHE A 100 -5.74 -13.07 19.31
CA PHE A 100 -6.15 -12.98 20.70
C PHE A 100 -5.30 -13.84 21.63
N GLN A 101 -5.01 -15.08 21.23
CA GLN A 101 -4.11 -15.97 21.98
C GLN A 101 -2.74 -15.33 22.14
N MET A 102 -2.19 -14.76 21.08
CA MET A 102 -0.92 -14.07 21.14
C MET A 102 -0.96 -12.82 22.04
N GLN A 103 -2.02 -12.02 21.98
CA GLN A 103 -2.21 -10.90 22.91
C GLN A 103 -2.19 -11.38 24.37
N LEU A 104 -2.88 -12.47 24.69
CA LEU A 104 -2.87 -13.05 26.04
C LEU A 104 -1.46 -13.49 26.45
N MET A 105 -0.74 -14.17 25.56
CA MET A 105 0.63 -14.64 25.81
C MET A 105 1.58 -13.47 26.09
N ILE A 106 1.55 -12.43 25.26
CA ILE A 106 2.37 -11.23 25.40
C ILE A 106 2.03 -10.50 26.71
N ASN A 107 0.75 -10.28 26.98
CA ASN A 107 0.34 -9.59 28.20
C ASN A 107 0.69 -10.39 29.47
N LYS A 108 0.57 -11.72 29.41
CA LYS A 108 0.97 -12.59 30.52
C LYS A 108 2.46 -12.48 30.83
N LYS A 109 3.30 -12.35 29.81
CA LYS A 109 4.77 -12.29 29.94
C LYS A 109 5.28 -10.90 30.33
N PHE A 110 4.80 -9.86 29.66
CA PHE A 110 5.36 -8.51 29.73
C PHE A 110 4.53 -7.51 30.54
N GLY A 111 3.33 -7.92 31.00
CA GLY A 111 2.44 -7.09 31.80
C GLY A 111 1.11 -6.83 31.11
N ALA A 112 0.12 -6.42 31.91
CA ALA A 112 -1.19 -6.07 31.36
C ALA A 112 -1.07 -4.93 30.33
N ASN A 113 -1.87 -4.98 29.28
CA ASN A 113 -1.95 -3.98 28.20
C ASN A 113 -0.70 -3.77 27.34
N THR A 114 0.42 -4.47 27.55
CA THR A 114 1.64 -4.33 26.72
C THR A 114 1.33 -4.46 25.23
N TRP A 115 0.48 -5.41 24.86
CA TRP A 115 0.04 -5.58 23.48
C TRP A 115 -0.62 -4.32 22.90
N ASN A 116 -1.53 -3.70 23.66
CA ASN A 116 -2.27 -2.53 23.20
C ASN A 116 -1.33 -1.33 23.06
N ASP A 117 -0.41 -1.15 23.99
CA ASP A 117 0.58 -0.06 23.95
C ASP A 117 1.48 -0.18 22.70
N ILE A 118 1.90 -1.40 22.36
CA ILE A 118 2.66 -1.68 21.12
C ILE A 118 1.87 -1.23 19.89
N MET A 119 0.58 -1.60 19.83
CA MET A 119 -0.28 -1.27 18.69
C MET A 119 -0.53 0.23 18.57
N ILE A 120 -0.81 0.92 19.68
CA ILE A 120 -1.01 2.37 19.72
C ILE A 120 0.26 3.11 19.27
N MET A 121 1.43 2.75 19.82
CA MET A 121 2.69 3.36 19.42
C MET A 121 3.02 3.09 17.95
N ARG A 122 2.72 1.89 17.44
CA ARG A 122 2.93 1.55 16.03
C ARG A 122 2.02 2.38 15.13
N GLU A 123 0.76 2.52 15.48
CA GLU A 123 -0.20 3.34 14.73
C GLU A 123 0.23 4.81 14.66
N GLN A 124 0.62 5.39 15.80
CA GLN A 124 1.17 6.74 15.86
C GLN A 124 2.41 6.91 14.97
N ARG A 125 3.36 5.96 15.02
CA ARG A 125 4.57 6.00 14.18
C ARG A 125 4.25 5.86 12.70
N ILE A 126 3.30 5.00 12.31
CA ILE A 126 2.85 4.86 10.93
C ILE A 126 2.22 6.17 10.45
N GLU A 127 1.32 6.76 11.24
CA GLU A 127 0.64 8.01 10.90
C GLU A 127 1.65 9.17 10.75
N GLU A 128 2.62 9.28 11.66
CA GLU A 128 3.70 10.26 11.56
C GLU A 128 4.55 10.08 10.29
N LEU A 129 4.93 8.84 9.97
CA LEU A 129 5.67 8.52 8.76
C LEU A 129 4.85 8.85 7.51
N GLU A 130 3.55 8.57 7.50
CA GLU A 130 2.66 8.94 6.40
C GLU A 130 2.55 10.47 6.25
N LYS A 131 2.37 11.21 7.35
CA LYS A 131 2.37 12.67 7.35
C LYS A 131 3.69 13.23 6.80
N ARG A 132 4.84 12.68 7.21
CA ARG A 132 6.17 13.06 6.71
C ARG A 132 6.32 12.75 5.22
N ARG A 133 5.90 11.56 4.78
CA ARG A 133 5.93 11.16 3.36
C ARG A 133 5.02 12.03 2.50
N ASN A 134 3.83 12.37 2.99
CA ASN A 134 2.89 13.23 2.29
C ASN A 134 3.43 14.66 2.18
N LYS A 135 3.98 15.22 3.27
CA LYS A 135 4.67 16.51 3.25
C LYS A 135 5.86 16.51 2.27
N ALA A 136 6.70 15.47 2.31
CA ALA A 136 7.82 15.34 1.38
C ALA A 136 7.37 15.23 -0.09
N LYS A 137 6.28 14.51 -0.37
CA LYS A 137 5.68 14.43 -1.71
C LYS A 137 5.16 15.78 -2.19
N VAL A 138 4.50 16.54 -1.32
CA VAL A 138 4.01 17.89 -1.64
C VAL A 138 5.17 18.83 -1.93
N LEU A 139 6.17 18.88 -1.03
CA LEU A 139 7.36 19.70 -1.21
C LEU A 139 8.16 19.33 -2.47
N ALA A 140 8.25 18.04 -2.81
CA ALA A 140 8.90 17.59 -4.03
C ALA A 140 8.14 18.04 -5.29
N LYS A 141 6.80 18.01 -5.25
CA LYS A 141 5.97 18.53 -6.34
C LYS A 141 6.12 20.05 -6.51
N GLU A 142 6.08 20.80 -5.42
CA GLU A 142 6.26 22.26 -5.43
C GLU A 142 7.62 22.65 -6.01
N LYS A 143 8.71 22.00 -5.56
CA LYS A 143 10.06 22.22 -6.11
C LYS A 143 10.14 21.86 -7.60
N ALA A 144 9.52 20.75 -8.02
CA ALA A 144 9.50 20.36 -9.42
C ALA A 144 8.74 21.37 -10.30
N GLU A 145 7.64 21.93 -9.79
CA GLU A 145 6.88 22.99 -10.46
C GLU A 145 7.66 24.29 -10.55
N GLU A 146 8.31 24.72 -9.47
CA GLU A 146 9.19 25.89 -9.43
C GLU A 146 10.37 25.75 -10.40
N ASP A 147 11.04 24.61 -10.41
CA ASP A 147 12.14 24.33 -11.33
C ASP A 147 11.66 24.31 -12.79
N SER A 148 10.46 23.78 -13.06
CA SER A 148 9.87 23.82 -14.41
C SER A 148 9.54 25.25 -14.86
N ARG A 149 9.11 26.12 -13.94
CA ARG A 149 8.84 27.54 -14.20
C ARG A 149 10.14 28.30 -14.42
N ARG A 150 11.16 28.06 -13.59
CA ARG A 150 12.50 28.66 -13.73
C ARG A 150 13.15 28.24 -15.05
N ARG A 151 13.15 26.94 -15.38
CA ARG A 151 13.67 26.44 -16.66
C ARG A 151 12.96 27.05 -17.88
N ARG A 152 11.63 27.20 -17.83
CA ARG A 152 10.87 27.85 -18.92
C ARG A 152 11.24 29.32 -19.10
N LYS A 153 11.49 30.07 -18.03
CA LYS A 153 11.93 31.48 -18.10
C LYS A 153 13.33 31.57 -18.71
N VAL A 154 14.28 30.81 -18.16
CA VAL A 154 15.67 30.77 -18.65
C VAL A 154 15.73 30.35 -20.13
N PHE A 155 14.95 29.34 -20.53
CA PHE A 155 14.89 28.91 -21.93
C PHE A 155 14.38 30.03 -22.86
N LYS A 156 13.34 30.77 -22.47
CA LYS A 156 12.83 31.90 -23.27
C LYS A 156 13.86 33.02 -23.40
N GLU A 157 14.57 33.35 -22.32
CA GLU A 157 15.63 34.37 -22.36
C GLU A 157 16.78 33.95 -23.28
N ILE A 158 17.25 32.70 -23.18
CA ILE A 158 18.27 32.15 -24.07
C ILE A 158 17.81 32.17 -25.54
N MET A 159 16.57 31.74 -25.82
CA MET A 159 16.03 31.76 -27.18
C MET A 159 15.91 33.15 -27.76
N ASN A 160 15.51 34.15 -26.95
CA ASN A 160 15.47 35.54 -27.39
C ASN A 160 16.87 36.07 -27.73
N ILE A 161 17.88 35.77 -26.90
CA ILE A 161 19.27 36.16 -27.18
C ILE A 161 19.77 35.53 -28.48
N ILE A 162 19.52 34.22 -28.68
CA ILE A 162 19.91 33.52 -29.91
C ILE A 162 19.24 34.14 -31.14
N LEU A 163 17.95 34.48 -31.07
CA LEU A 163 17.23 35.15 -32.16
C LEU A 163 17.85 36.51 -32.49
N VAL A 164 18.10 37.35 -31.49
CA VAL A 164 18.69 38.68 -31.70
C VAL A 164 20.09 38.56 -32.31
N VAL A 165 20.95 37.69 -31.74
CA VAL A 165 22.30 37.46 -32.28
C VAL A 165 22.22 36.98 -33.72
N GLY A 166 21.41 35.95 -34.00
CA GLY A 166 21.23 35.42 -35.36
C GLY A 166 20.73 36.45 -36.38
N PHE A 167 19.81 37.33 -35.99
CA PHE A 167 19.37 38.44 -36.84
C PHE A 167 20.51 39.43 -37.10
N THR A 168 21.28 39.82 -36.08
CA THR A 168 22.39 40.77 -36.24
C THR A 168 23.52 40.24 -37.10
N THR A 169 23.95 38.98 -36.91
CA THR A 169 24.97 38.36 -37.78
C THR A 169 24.43 38.12 -39.18
N GLY A 170 23.17 37.73 -39.35
CA GLY A 170 22.55 37.55 -40.66
C GLY A 170 22.48 38.84 -41.48
N ILE A 171 22.08 39.96 -40.85
CA ILE A 171 22.06 41.28 -41.49
C ILE A 171 23.49 41.73 -41.83
N GLY A 172 24.43 41.57 -40.91
CA GLY A 172 25.84 41.90 -41.15
C GLY A 172 26.44 41.13 -42.33
N TYR A 173 26.15 39.82 -42.42
CA TYR A 173 26.62 38.98 -43.52
C TYR A 173 25.99 39.38 -44.87
N ALA A 174 24.69 39.69 -44.88
CA ALA A 174 24.00 40.15 -46.10
C ALA A 174 24.53 41.50 -46.60
N LEU A 175 24.79 42.45 -45.70
CA LEU A 175 25.39 43.74 -46.04
C LEU A 175 26.83 43.58 -46.56
N PHE A 176 27.63 42.71 -45.94
CA PHE A 176 28.98 42.40 -46.40
C PHE A 176 28.99 41.78 -47.80
N PHE A 177 28.09 40.84 -48.07
CA PHE A 177 27.97 40.19 -49.38
C PHE A 177 27.49 41.16 -50.49
N LEU A 178 26.59 42.09 -50.17
CA LEU A 178 26.17 43.14 -51.11
C LEU A 178 27.29 44.14 -51.37
N ALA A 179 28.07 44.51 -50.34
CA ALA A 179 29.19 45.42 -50.47
C ALA A 179 30.39 44.81 -51.23
N SER A 180 30.58 43.48 -51.20
CA SER A 180 31.66 42.82 -51.94
C SER A 180 31.35 42.58 -53.42
N LYS A 181 30.13 42.87 -53.87
CA LYS A 181 29.64 42.60 -55.23
C LYS A 181 29.48 43.86 -56.09
N ASN A 182 29.53 45.05 -55.47
CA ASN A 182 29.69 46.34 -56.13
C ASN A 182 31.18 46.73 -56.16
#